data_AF-A0A257LAU0-F1
#
_entry.id   AF-A0A257LAU0-F1
#
_cell.length_a   1.000
_cell.length_b   1.000
_cell.length_c   1.000
_cell.angle_alpha   90.00
_cell.angle_beta   90.00
_cell.angle_gamma   90.00
#
_symmetry.space_group_name_H-M   'P 1'
#
loop_
_entity.id
_entity.type
_entity.pdbx_description
1 polymer ?
#
loop_
_entity_poly.entity_id
_entity_poly.type
_entity_poly.pdbx_seq_one_letter_code
_entity_poly.pdbx_strand_id
1 'polypeptide(L)'
;MLWKKNAKKLRKPLKNNLPLKSIIPYHEVLFYGIVLVWGLLRYHYFKSKNDDYAESWDVPNFPQYDTLLQNKNPYYAKLSMPGKLKFISRIRLIREELEFQGREDFEITEEVKVLLCASITQLTFGFNSPTIPMLKGVVVFPSIFYSRLTEAWVKGLAMGNGVVFLSWDDFINGYKDSSETYNLGLHEFAHILRLQALESGFSDERLSMYFEDWEENGTDAFEDIREGSQEFFREYGGTNKAEFFSVCIENFFEVPQKFEEKLPDVYWHLCYLMKQNPLNYTEDFNFDRQDAQLANEEVQEKIPEYDVLNSKFEYNLWQFFGSFWFIWLMLILIFQNFISSDGTPVWARMSLICVVIGLVVRIQYYQNFRAIQDREYLYHLFLRVIPVSIGISLFYQVFFS
;
A
#
# COMPACT_ATOMS: atom_id res chain seq x y z
N MET A 1 -77.13 60.99 33.01
CA MET A 1 -76.65 60.28 31.80
C MET A 1 -75.13 60.45 31.78
N LEU A 2 -74.24 59.46 31.76
CA LEU A 2 -74.33 58.02 31.57
C LEU A 2 -73.21 57.43 32.45
N TRP A 3 -73.61 56.81 33.55
CA TRP A 3 -72.78 55.90 34.34
C TRP A 3 -72.93 54.51 33.71
N LYS A 4 -71.86 53.70 33.71
CA LYS A 4 -71.80 52.27 33.33
C LYS A 4 -71.99 51.93 31.84
N LYS A 5 -70.86 51.83 31.12
CA LYS A 5 -70.57 50.65 30.30
C LYS A 5 -69.07 50.62 29.98
N ASN A 6 -68.52 49.40 30.05
CA ASN A 6 -67.18 49.00 29.57
C ASN A 6 -66.06 48.80 30.62
N ALA A 7 -66.41 48.36 31.81
CA ALA A 7 -65.52 47.54 32.64
C ALA A 7 -65.71 46.04 32.29
N LYS A 8 -65.20 45.60 31.13
CA LYS A 8 -64.94 44.17 30.80
C LYS A 8 -64.18 44.06 29.48
N LYS A 9 -62.88 44.34 29.50
CA LYS A 9 -61.90 43.81 28.52
C LYS A 9 -60.47 43.93 29.06
N LEU A 10 -60.26 43.50 30.30
CA LEU A 10 -58.92 43.20 30.82
C LEU A 10 -58.68 41.69 30.70
N ARG A 11 -57.95 41.31 29.64
CA ARG A 11 -57.00 40.18 29.56
C ARG A 11 -56.79 39.81 28.08
N LYS A 12 -55.65 40.22 27.53
CA LYS A 12 -54.72 39.33 26.83
C LYS A 12 -53.35 40.02 26.73
N PRO A 13 -52.26 39.27 26.91
CA PRO A 13 -50.99 39.82 27.38
C PRO A 13 -50.14 40.38 26.23
N LEU A 14 -49.33 41.37 26.58
CA LEU A 14 -48.13 41.75 25.86
C LEU A 14 -47.22 40.52 25.71
N LYS A 15 -46.83 40.19 24.48
CA LYS A 15 -45.67 39.34 24.20
C LYS A 15 -44.65 40.14 23.38
N ASN A 16 -43.71 40.69 24.16
CA ASN A 16 -42.30 40.99 23.94
C ASN A 16 -41.69 40.76 22.54
N ASN A 17 -41.02 41.81 22.07
CA ASN A 17 -39.64 41.87 21.57
C ASN A 17 -38.90 40.54 21.29
N LEU A 18 -38.41 40.42 20.05
CA LEU A 18 -37.22 39.66 19.60
C LEU A 18 -35.94 40.01 20.42
N PRO A 19 -34.80 39.29 20.33
CA PRO A 19 -34.47 38.09 19.54
C PRO A 19 -33.62 37.04 20.32
N LEU A 20 -33.07 36.05 19.60
CA LEU A 20 -32.04 35.06 19.97
C LEU A 20 -32.46 33.89 20.88
N LYS A 21 -32.66 32.74 20.23
CA LYS A 21 -31.74 31.59 20.38
C LYS A 21 -32.09 30.53 19.34
N SER A 22 -31.48 30.63 18.16
CA SER A 22 -31.32 29.49 17.27
C SER A 22 -30.38 28.48 17.95
N ILE A 23 -30.94 27.70 18.87
CA ILE A 23 -30.22 26.57 19.46
C ILE A 23 -30.22 25.52 18.37
N ILE A 24 -29.09 25.44 17.66
CA ILE A 24 -28.78 24.23 16.88
C ILE A 24 -28.98 23.07 17.86
N PRO A 25 -29.83 22.08 17.54
CA PRO A 25 -30.12 21.01 18.48
C PRO A 25 -28.82 20.35 18.89
N TYR A 26 -28.58 20.19 20.20
CA TYR A 26 -27.31 19.65 20.72
C TYR A 26 -26.95 18.30 20.08
N HIS A 27 -27.94 17.51 19.65
CA HIS A 27 -27.74 16.25 18.96
C HIS A 27 -27.19 16.39 17.54
N GLU A 28 -27.53 17.46 16.80
CA GLU A 28 -26.98 17.72 15.47
C GLU A 28 -25.52 18.17 15.59
N VAL A 29 -25.22 19.10 16.51
CA VAL A 29 -23.83 19.52 16.80
C VAL A 29 -22.98 18.33 17.22
N LEU A 30 -23.52 17.44 18.04
CA LEU A 30 -22.84 16.21 18.48
C LEU A 30 -22.59 15.25 17.31
N PHE A 31 -23.57 15.05 16.42
CA PHE A 31 -23.44 14.20 15.24
C PHE A 31 -22.36 14.73 14.28
N TYR A 32 -22.40 16.03 13.95
CA TYR A 32 -21.38 16.65 13.10
C TYR A 32 -20.00 16.62 13.75
N GLY A 33 -19.93 16.80 15.08
CA GLY A 33 -18.69 16.66 15.85
C GLY A 33 -18.11 15.24 15.76
N ILE A 34 -18.94 14.20 15.91
CA ILE A 34 -18.52 12.80 15.80
C ILE A 34 -18.05 12.50 14.38
N VAL A 35 -18.80 12.87 13.34
CA VAL A 35 -18.42 12.63 11.94
C VAL A 35 -17.12 13.35 11.57
N LEU A 36 -16.94 14.59 12.04
CA LEU A 36 -15.70 15.34 11.83
C LEU A 36 -14.53 14.68 12.55
N VAL A 37 -14.68 14.31 13.83
CA VAL A 37 -13.63 13.64 14.60
C VAL A 37 -13.30 12.28 14.00
N TRP A 38 -14.28 11.48 13.60
CA TRP A 38 -14.05 10.20 12.92
C TRP A 38 -13.39 10.38 11.56
N GLY A 39 -13.78 11.42 10.80
CA GLY A 39 -13.17 11.80 9.54
C GLY A 39 -11.72 12.27 9.71
N LEU A 40 -11.41 13.02 10.77
CA LEU A 40 -10.06 13.50 11.09
C LEU A 40 -9.17 12.38 11.64
N LEU A 41 -9.68 11.53 12.53
CA LEU A 41 -8.97 10.35 13.02
C LEU A 41 -8.66 9.39 11.86
N ARG A 42 -9.64 9.19 10.95
CA ARG A 42 -9.46 8.38 9.75
C ARG A 42 -8.49 9.05 8.78
N TYR A 43 -8.61 10.35 8.53
CA TYR A 43 -7.67 11.10 7.71
C TYR A 43 -6.25 10.98 8.27
N HIS A 44 -6.03 11.16 9.57
CA HIS A 44 -4.70 11.00 10.18
C HIS A 44 -4.21 9.56 10.17
N TYR A 45 -5.08 8.57 10.37
CA TYR A 45 -4.74 7.15 10.26
C TYR A 45 -4.30 6.76 8.83
N PHE A 46 -4.99 7.27 7.80
CA PHE A 46 -4.65 6.99 6.40
C PHE A 46 -3.51 7.88 5.87
N LYS A 47 -3.42 9.14 6.33
CA LYS A 47 -2.30 10.05 6.03
C LYS A 47 -1.00 9.48 6.59
N SER A 48 -0.99 8.97 7.82
CA SER A 48 0.16 8.28 8.40
C SER A 48 0.56 7.03 7.60
N LYS A 49 -0.38 6.32 6.96
CA LYS A 49 -0.01 5.18 6.11
C LYS A 49 0.48 5.54 4.71
N ASN A 50 0.07 6.68 4.15
CA ASN A 50 0.41 7.08 2.77
C ASN A 50 1.53 8.13 2.66
N ASP A 51 1.72 9.00 3.67
CA ASP A 51 2.65 10.13 3.61
C ASP A 51 4.01 9.86 4.29
N ASP A 52 4.21 8.72 4.95
CA ASP A 52 5.33 8.52 5.88
C ASP A 52 6.72 8.28 5.23
N TYR A 53 6.86 8.26 3.89
CA TYR A 53 8.09 7.70 3.29
C TYR A 53 8.98 8.63 2.44
N ALA A 54 8.64 9.90 2.19
CA ALA A 54 9.50 10.73 1.33
C ALA A 54 9.37 12.28 1.38
N GLU A 55 8.94 12.93 2.47
CA GLU A 55 8.85 14.42 2.44
C GLU A 55 9.78 15.18 3.39
N SER A 56 10.44 14.54 4.36
CA SER A 56 11.41 15.24 5.21
C SER A 56 12.82 15.15 4.63
N TRP A 57 13.37 16.29 4.21
CA TRP A 57 14.80 16.45 3.87
C TRP A 57 15.74 16.23 5.07
N ASP A 58 15.19 16.15 6.28
CA ASP A 58 15.93 15.91 7.52
C ASP A 58 16.05 14.41 7.79
N VAL A 59 16.85 13.73 6.97
CA VAL A 59 17.19 12.32 7.17
C VAL A 59 18.51 12.25 7.96
N PRO A 60 18.50 11.77 9.22
CA PRO A 60 19.72 11.71 10.03
C PRO A 60 20.80 10.86 9.36
N ASN A 61 22.06 11.30 9.48
CA ASN A 61 23.25 10.63 8.89
C ASN A 61 23.23 10.47 7.36
N PHE A 62 22.34 11.18 6.64
CA PHE A 62 22.25 11.09 5.18
C PHE A 62 23.60 11.22 4.46
N PRO A 63 24.47 12.22 4.76
CA PRO A 63 25.74 12.35 4.02
C PRO A 63 26.66 11.12 4.16
N GLN A 64 26.68 10.50 5.35
CA GLN A 64 27.50 9.32 5.59
C GLN A 64 26.95 8.11 4.84
N TYR A 65 25.63 7.90 4.89
CA TYR A 65 25.00 6.76 4.23
C TYR A 65 24.98 6.92 2.70
N ASP A 66 24.75 8.13 2.18
CA ASP A 66 24.85 8.42 0.75
C ASP A 66 26.28 8.12 0.25
N THR A 67 27.32 8.59 0.96
CA THR A 67 28.71 8.29 0.59
C THR A 67 29.00 6.80 0.59
N LEU A 68 28.54 6.06 1.61
CA LEU A 68 28.74 4.62 1.68
C LEU A 68 28.03 3.90 0.52
N LEU A 69 26.73 4.18 0.34
CA LEU A 69 25.88 3.49 -0.64
C LEU A 69 26.24 3.86 -2.08
N GLN A 70 26.65 5.09 -2.36
CA GLN A 70 27.16 5.45 -3.69
C GLN A 70 28.34 4.58 -4.13
N ASN A 71 29.18 4.17 -3.18
CA ASN A 71 30.37 3.39 -3.48
C ASN A 71 30.12 1.87 -3.44
N LYS A 72 29.08 1.42 -2.74
CA LYS A 72 28.88 0.01 -2.39
C LYS A 72 27.58 -0.59 -2.93
N ASN A 73 26.65 0.21 -3.46
CA ASN A 73 25.37 -0.28 -3.96
C ASN A 73 25.06 0.38 -5.33
N PRO A 74 25.27 -0.34 -6.45
CA PRO A 74 25.02 0.18 -7.80
C PRO A 74 23.57 0.58 -8.07
N TYR A 75 22.61 -0.08 -7.43
CA TYR A 75 21.19 0.27 -7.53
C TYR A 75 20.94 1.67 -6.93
N TYR A 76 21.43 1.90 -5.70
CA TYR A 76 21.34 3.19 -5.02
C TYR A 76 22.07 4.30 -5.80
N ALA A 77 23.22 3.97 -6.40
CA ALA A 77 24.02 4.90 -7.19
C ALA A 77 23.26 5.56 -8.35
N LYS A 78 22.25 4.86 -8.91
CA LYS A 78 21.44 5.32 -10.03
C LYS A 78 20.19 6.10 -9.62
N LEU A 79 19.84 6.13 -8.32
CA LEU A 79 18.65 6.84 -7.83
C LEU A 79 18.80 8.36 -7.95
N SER A 80 17.67 9.00 -8.23
CA SER A 80 17.49 10.45 -8.11
C SER A 80 17.63 10.91 -6.64
N MET A 81 17.78 12.21 -6.40
CA MET A 81 17.89 12.73 -5.04
C MET A 81 16.64 12.41 -4.18
N PRO A 82 15.39 12.59 -4.67
CA PRO A 82 14.20 12.06 -4.00
C PRO A 82 14.26 10.56 -3.73
N GLY A 83 14.66 9.75 -4.72
CA GLY A 83 14.80 8.30 -4.59
C GLY A 83 15.78 7.90 -3.49
N LYS A 84 16.93 8.58 -3.42
CA LYS A 84 17.96 8.40 -2.38
C LYS A 84 17.46 8.72 -0.98
N LEU A 85 16.70 9.81 -0.83
CA LEU A 85 16.10 10.19 0.46
C LEU A 85 15.07 9.16 0.92
N LYS A 86 14.21 8.70 0.01
CA LYS A 86 13.29 7.59 0.25
C LYS A 86 14.06 6.35 0.68
N PHE A 87 15.09 5.96 -0.07
CA PHE A 87 15.89 4.75 0.21
C PHE A 87 16.54 4.79 1.60
N ILE A 88 17.24 5.88 1.94
CA ILE A 88 17.87 6.00 3.26
C ILE A 88 16.82 6.05 4.39
N SER A 89 15.67 6.70 4.16
CA SER A 89 14.58 6.72 5.13
C SER A 89 14.05 5.30 5.41
N ARG A 90 13.93 4.46 4.37
CA ARG A 90 13.51 3.06 4.51
C ARG A 90 14.56 2.22 5.24
N ILE A 91 15.85 2.42 4.98
CA ILE A 91 16.95 1.77 5.72
C ILE A 91 16.79 1.99 7.23
N ARG A 92 16.50 3.23 7.64
CA ARG A 92 16.30 3.56 9.06
C ARG A 92 15.18 2.74 9.69
N LEU A 93 14.05 2.64 9.01
CA LEU A 93 12.88 1.91 9.50
C LEU A 93 13.14 0.41 9.59
N ILE A 94 13.74 -0.18 8.55
CA ILE A 94 14.12 -1.60 8.56
C ILE A 94 15.08 -1.88 9.73
N ARG A 95 16.06 -1.00 9.95
CA ARG A 95 17.05 -1.16 11.03
C ARG A 95 16.41 -1.12 12.42
N GLU A 96 15.33 -0.37 12.62
CA GLU A 96 14.62 -0.29 13.91
C GLU A 96 13.87 -1.59 14.22
N GLU A 97 13.44 -2.34 13.20
CA GLU A 97 12.68 -3.61 13.36
C GLU A 97 13.57 -4.86 13.30
N LEU A 98 14.71 -4.80 12.62
CA LEU A 98 15.55 -5.96 12.32
C LEU A 98 16.58 -6.24 13.43
N GLU A 99 16.62 -7.48 13.92
CA GLU A 99 17.67 -7.94 14.82
C GLU A 99 18.95 -8.32 14.05
N PHE A 100 20.12 -7.93 14.57
CA PHE A 100 21.42 -8.27 13.96
C PHE A 100 22.28 -9.06 14.93
N GLN A 101 22.87 -10.16 14.47
CA GLN A 101 23.76 -10.99 15.28
C GLN A 101 24.99 -11.41 14.51
N GLY A 102 26.18 -11.20 15.08
CA GLY A 102 27.43 -11.76 14.57
C GLY A 102 27.72 -13.15 15.15
N ARG A 103 28.37 -14.01 14.36
CA ARG A 103 28.91 -15.32 14.76
C ARG A 103 30.41 -15.37 14.51
N GLU A 104 31.09 -16.28 15.20
CA GLU A 104 32.53 -16.52 15.02
C GLU A 104 33.36 -15.23 15.15
N ASP A 105 33.07 -14.46 16.20
CA ASP A 105 33.70 -13.17 16.50
C ASP A 105 33.50 -12.07 15.45
N PHE A 106 32.57 -12.26 14.51
CA PHE A 106 32.20 -11.23 13.54
C PHE A 106 31.50 -10.04 14.24
N GLU A 107 32.06 -8.85 14.08
CA GLU A 107 31.50 -7.62 14.63
C GLU A 107 30.46 -7.00 13.68
N ILE A 108 29.23 -6.78 14.17
CA ILE A 108 28.20 -6.07 13.43
C ILE A 108 28.43 -4.56 13.54
N THR A 109 29.23 -4.03 12.61
CA THR A 109 29.48 -2.58 12.49
C THR A 109 28.27 -1.84 11.89
N GLU A 110 28.29 -0.52 11.94
CA GLU A 110 27.24 0.29 11.29
C GLU A 110 27.22 0.12 9.77
N GLU A 111 28.38 -0.07 9.13
CA GLU A 111 28.47 -0.37 7.70
C GLU A 111 27.73 -1.68 7.38
N VAL A 112 27.94 -2.73 8.19
CA VAL A 112 27.25 -4.03 8.02
C VAL A 112 25.74 -3.84 8.06
N LYS A 113 25.22 -3.13 9.08
CA LYS A 113 23.77 -2.90 9.23
C LYS A 113 23.21 -2.14 8.02
N VAL A 114 23.88 -1.08 7.59
CA VAL A 114 23.42 -0.25 6.47
C VAL A 114 23.36 -1.05 5.17
N LEU A 115 24.38 -1.87 4.88
CA LEU A 115 24.40 -2.66 3.65
C LEU A 115 23.36 -3.79 3.66
N LEU A 116 23.16 -4.47 4.79
CA LEU A 116 22.07 -5.46 4.94
C LEU A 116 20.70 -4.80 4.73
N CYS A 117 20.44 -3.68 5.39
CA CYS A 117 19.20 -2.92 5.20
C CYS A 117 19.05 -2.38 3.77
N ALA A 118 20.14 -2.02 3.09
CA ALA A 118 20.10 -1.56 1.71
C ALA A 118 19.65 -2.68 0.76
N SER A 119 20.10 -3.92 0.96
CA SER A 119 19.63 -5.07 0.17
C SER A 119 18.11 -5.29 0.34
N ILE A 120 17.61 -5.24 1.58
CA ILE A 120 16.16 -5.33 1.86
C ILE A 120 15.40 -4.14 1.26
N THR A 121 15.98 -2.94 1.34
CA THR A 121 15.37 -1.72 0.77
C THR A 121 15.26 -1.80 -0.73
N GLN A 122 16.30 -2.27 -1.43
CA GLN A 122 16.30 -2.50 -2.87
C GLN A 122 15.21 -3.51 -3.27
N LEU A 123 15.12 -4.62 -2.55
CA LEU A 123 14.07 -5.62 -2.78
C LEU A 123 12.66 -5.06 -2.59
N THR A 124 12.45 -4.20 -1.58
CA THR A 124 11.13 -3.65 -1.22
C THR A 124 10.83 -2.27 -1.81
N PHE A 125 11.71 -1.71 -2.65
CA PHE A 125 11.67 -0.28 -2.99
C PHE A 125 10.38 0.17 -3.69
N GLY A 126 9.80 -0.71 -4.51
CA GLY A 126 8.52 -0.50 -5.20
C GLY A 126 7.28 -0.67 -4.30
N PHE A 127 7.41 -1.33 -3.15
CA PHE A 127 6.28 -1.56 -2.24
C PHE A 127 6.00 -0.34 -1.36
N ASN A 128 4.77 -0.28 -0.83
CA ASN A 128 4.37 0.75 0.13
C ASN A 128 5.05 0.55 1.50
N SER A 129 5.24 -0.71 1.93
CA SER A 129 5.92 -1.03 3.20
C SER A 129 7.43 -1.20 2.99
N PRO A 130 8.28 -0.55 3.81
CA PRO A 130 9.74 -0.76 3.76
C PRO A 130 10.18 -2.10 4.35
N THR A 131 9.40 -2.67 5.27
CA THR A 131 9.79 -3.90 5.96
C THR A 131 9.02 -5.10 5.41
N ILE A 132 9.64 -6.28 5.54
CA ILE A 132 9.03 -7.58 5.27
C ILE A 132 8.64 -8.14 6.65
N PRO A 133 7.36 -8.15 7.06
CA PRO A 133 6.94 -8.52 8.41
C PRO A 133 7.47 -9.87 8.88
N MET A 134 7.61 -10.86 7.98
CA MET A 134 8.22 -12.14 8.31
C MET A 134 9.71 -12.06 8.65
N LEU A 135 10.46 -11.08 8.12
CA LEU A 135 11.88 -10.93 8.39
C LEU A 135 12.11 -10.37 9.80
N LYS A 136 12.69 -11.18 10.69
CA LYS A 136 12.91 -10.84 12.10
C LYS A 136 14.36 -10.51 12.40
N GLY A 137 15.31 -11.18 11.76
CA GLY A 137 16.71 -10.92 12.04
C GLY A 137 17.67 -11.55 11.04
N VAL A 138 18.91 -11.08 11.12
CA VAL A 138 20.02 -11.52 10.28
C VAL A 138 21.18 -11.94 11.16
N VAL A 139 21.68 -13.15 10.91
CA VAL A 139 22.87 -13.71 11.54
C VAL A 139 24.01 -13.71 10.52
N VAL A 140 25.11 -13.04 10.85
CA VAL A 140 26.25 -12.88 9.94
C VAL A 140 27.44 -13.68 10.45
N PHE A 141 27.96 -14.53 9.57
CA PHE A 141 29.24 -15.22 9.70
C PHE A 141 30.30 -14.48 8.90
N PRO A 142 31.58 -14.56 9.29
CA PRO A 142 32.66 -13.94 8.52
C PRO A 142 32.76 -14.53 7.10
N SER A 143 32.57 -15.85 6.97
CA SER A 143 32.67 -16.58 5.70
C SER A 143 31.66 -17.74 5.63
N ILE A 144 31.85 -18.65 4.67
CA ILE A 144 31.04 -19.88 4.51
C ILE A 144 30.99 -20.64 5.83
N PHE A 145 29.80 -21.08 6.23
CA PHE A 145 29.56 -21.73 7.52
C PHE A 145 28.89 -23.10 7.35
N TYR A 146 29.10 -23.99 8.33
CA TYR A 146 28.48 -25.32 8.30
C TYR A 146 27.07 -25.28 8.88
N SER A 147 26.08 -25.68 8.09
CA SER A 147 24.71 -25.84 8.55
C SER A 147 24.42 -27.27 8.96
N ARG A 148 23.92 -27.45 10.19
CA ARG A 148 23.44 -28.74 10.67
C ARG A 148 22.08 -29.13 10.08
N LEU A 149 21.35 -28.18 9.49
CA LEU A 149 20.04 -28.43 8.90
C LEU A 149 20.17 -29.05 7.50
N THR A 150 21.14 -28.57 6.72
CA THR A 150 21.42 -29.08 5.38
C THR A 150 22.59 -30.08 5.35
N GLU A 151 23.25 -30.28 6.48
CA GLU A 151 24.47 -31.09 6.65
C GLU A 151 25.62 -30.69 5.71
N ALA A 152 25.66 -29.43 5.28
CA ALA A 152 26.58 -28.92 4.28
C ALA A 152 27.18 -27.54 4.67
N TRP A 153 28.28 -27.19 4.01
CA TRP A 153 28.81 -25.83 4.03
C TRP A 153 27.99 -24.96 3.09
N VAL A 154 27.47 -23.85 3.61
CA VAL A 154 26.55 -22.97 2.89
C VAL A 154 27.00 -21.52 3.01
N LYS A 155 26.59 -20.72 2.02
CA LYS A 155 26.84 -19.27 1.97
C LYS A 155 25.73 -18.47 2.63
N GLY A 156 24.50 -18.94 2.51
CA GLY A 156 23.33 -18.36 3.17
C GLY A 156 22.25 -19.39 3.42
N LEU A 157 21.30 -19.02 4.27
CA LEU A 157 20.13 -19.82 4.64
C LEU A 157 19.00 -18.89 5.11
N ALA A 158 17.86 -18.94 4.45
CA ALA A 158 16.62 -18.33 4.90
C ALA A 158 15.74 -19.34 5.66
N MET A 159 15.35 -19.01 6.88
CA MET A 159 14.51 -19.87 7.73
C MET A 159 13.06 -19.38 7.78
N GLY A 160 12.12 -20.33 7.83
CA GLY A 160 10.69 -20.03 7.93
C GLY A 160 10.25 -19.28 9.21
N ASN A 161 11.13 -19.18 10.21
CA ASN A 161 10.89 -18.36 11.41
C ASN A 161 11.32 -16.90 11.24
N GLY A 162 11.76 -16.50 10.04
CA GLY A 162 12.15 -15.12 9.75
C GLY A 162 13.61 -14.77 9.98
N VAL A 163 14.46 -15.75 10.27
CA VAL A 163 15.91 -15.52 10.46
C VAL A 163 16.66 -15.89 9.20
N VAL A 164 17.54 -14.98 8.74
CA VAL A 164 18.42 -15.21 7.61
C VAL A 164 19.86 -15.32 8.09
N PHE A 165 20.59 -16.33 7.62
CA PHE A 165 22.01 -16.53 7.90
C PHE A 165 22.82 -16.19 6.66
N LEU A 166 23.93 -15.47 6.81
CA LEU A 166 24.75 -14.97 5.69
C LEU A 166 26.24 -15.09 5.97
N SER A 167 27.01 -15.47 4.95
CA SER A 167 28.45 -15.26 4.83
C SER A 167 28.72 -13.82 4.40
N TRP A 168 29.46 -13.06 5.20
CA TRP A 168 29.77 -11.66 4.91
C TRP A 168 30.68 -11.50 3.68
N ASP A 169 31.67 -12.37 3.53
CA ASP A 169 32.56 -12.38 2.36
C ASP A 169 31.76 -12.51 1.06
N ASP A 170 30.82 -13.46 1.01
CA ASP A 170 29.97 -13.68 -0.17
C ASP A 170 28.96 -12.56 -0.37
N PHE A 171 28.36 -12.04 0.71
CA PHE A 171 27.45 -10.90 0.65
C PHE A 171 28.12 -9.68 0.01
N ILE A 172 29.33 -9.32 0.46
CA ILE A 172 30.04 -8.15 -0.08
C ILE A 172 30.54 -8.39 -1.50
N ASN A 173 30.94 -9.61 -1.84
CA ASN A 173 31.39 -9.92 -3.20
C ASN A 173 30.27 -9.73 -4.23
N GLY A 174 29.01 -10.02 -3.88
CA GLY A 174 27.85 -9.75 -4.75
C GLY A 174 27.66 -8.27 -5.11
N TYR A 175 28.24 -7.33 -4.36
CA TYR A 175 28.19 -5.90 -4.64
C TYR A 175 29.46 -5.34 -5.32
N LYS A 176 30.52 -6.14 -5.45
CA LYS A 176 31.80 -5.70 -6.05
C LYS A 176 31.86 -5.90 -7.56
N ASP A 177 31.21 -6.94 -8.07
CA ASP A 177 31.29 -7.33 -9.47
C ASP A 177 29.88 -7.45 -10.07
N SER A 178 29.34 -6.33 -10.57
CA SER A 178 28.00 -6.27 -11.19
C SER A 178 27.90 -7.02 -12.51
N SER A 179 28.96 -7.76 -12.91
CA SER A 179 28.96 -8.61 -14.09
C SER A 179 28.57 -10.06 -13.76
N GLU A 180 28.57 -10.43 -12.47
CA GLU A 180 28.11 -11.74 -12.01
C GLU A 180 26.61 -11.69 -11.64
N THR A 181 25.87 -12.75 -11.96
CA THR A 181 24.44 -12.89 -11.68
C THR A 181 24.14 -13.33 -10.24
N TYR A 182 25.07 -13.09 -9.32
CA TYR A 182 25.03 -13.61 -7.96
C TYR A 182 25.05 -12.50 -6.92
N ASN A 183 23.93 -12.36 -6.19
CA ASN A 183 23.81 -11.43 -5.07
C ASN A 183 23.16 -12.15 -3.89
N LEU A 184 24.00 -12.65 -2.97
CA LEU A 184 23.56 -13.46 -1.84
C LEU A 184 22.53 -12.73 -0.96
N GLY A 185 22.67 -11.42 -0.76
CA GLY A 185 21.72 -10.64 0.01
C GLY A 185 20.32 -10.67 -0.60
N LEU A 186 20.24 -10.31 -1.88
CA LEU A 186 18.97 -10.33 -2.62
C LEU A 186 18.38 -11.74 -2.67
N HIS A 187 19.22 -12.76 -2.88
CA HIS A 187 18.80 -14.15 -2.93
C HIS A 187 18.13 -14.61 -1.62
N GLU A 188 18.79 -14.43 -0.48
CA GLU A 188 18.26 -14.92 0.80
C GLU A 188 17.07 -14.09 1.29
N PHE A 189 17.05 -12.78 1.02
CA PHE A 189 15.88 -11.96 1.36
C PHE A 189 14.69 -12.21 0.44
N ALA A 190 14.91 -12.63 -0.82
CA ALA A 190 13.84 -13.08 -1.71
C ALA A 190 13.13 -14.32 -1.17
N HIS A 191 13.85 -15.27 -0.55
CA HIS A 191 13.21 -16.41 0.11
C HIS A 191 12.22 -15.97 1.19
N ILE A 192 12.59 -14.99 2.03
CA ILE A 192 11.68 -14.45 3.05
C ILE A 192 10.52 -13.68 2.42
N LEU A 193 10.75 -12.92 1.34
CA LEU A 193 9.70 -12.22 0.62
C LEU A 193 8.68 -13.20 0.01
N ARG A 194 9.14 -14.32 -0.56
CA ARG A 194 8.27 -15.39 -1.05
C ARG A 194 7.43 -15.99 0.05
N LEU A 195 8.04 -16.32 1.20
CA LEU A 195 7.27 -16.80 2.35
C LEU A 195 6.21 -15.79 2.78
N GLN A 196 6.55 -14.49 2.77
CA GLN A 196 5.62 -13.41 3.10
C GLN A 196 4.48 -13.30 2.08
N ALA A 197 4.75 -13.53 0.79
CA ALA A 197 3.75 -13.50 -0.26
C ALA A 197 2.71 -14.63 -0.09
N LEU A 198 3.17 -15.81 0.34
CA LEU A 198 2.35 -16.99 0.58
C LEU A 198 1.60 -16.94 1.93
N GLU A 199 1.91 -15.98 2.80
CA GLU A 199 1.24 -15.79 4.08
C GLU A 199 0.23 -14.64 4.02
N SER A 200 -0.92 -14.79 4.68
CA SER A 200 -1.93 -13.74 4.73
C SER A 200 -1.47 -12.56 5.60
N GLY A 201 -1.66 -11.33 5.13
CA GLY A 201 -1.51 -10.13 5.97
C GLY A 201 -0.34 -9.21 5.62
N PHE A 202 0.32 -9.40 4.48
CA PHE A 202 1.21 -8.37 3.95
C PHE A 202 0.40 -7.14 3.50
N SER A 203 0.95 -5.94 3.74
CA SER A 203 0.25 -4.70 3.37
C SER A 203 0.25 -4.43 1.86
N ASP A 204 1.12 -5.10 1.11
CA ASP A 204 1.14 -4.99 -0.34
C ASP A 204 0.28 -6.09 -0.96
N GLU A 205 -0.96 -5.72 -1.28
CA GLU A 205 -1.97 -6.61 -1.86
C GLU A 205 -1.50 -7.25 -3.17
N ARG A 206 -0.72 -6.53 -4.00
CA ARG A 206 -0.26 -7.06 -5.29
C ARG A 206 0.65 -8.26 -5.10
N LEU A 207 1.60 -8.17 -4.16
CA LEU A 207 2.49 -9.29 -3.88
C LEU A 207 1.69 -10.51 -3.43
N SER A 208 0.77 -10.36 -2.47
CA SER A 208 -0.01 -11.51 -1.96
C SER A 208 -1.03 -12.06 -2.95
N MET A 209 -1.63 -11.22 -3.80
CA MET A 209 -2.68 -11.65 -4.74
C MET A 209 -2.13 -12.19 -6.06
N TYR A 210 -0.95 -11.71 -6.49
CA TYR A 210 -0.41 -12.02 -7.81
C TYR A 210 0.76 -13.00 -7.77
N PHE A 211 1.28 -13.35 -6.60
CA PHE A 211 2.45 -14.24 -6.51
C PHE A 211 2.19 -15.62 -7.11
N GLU A 212 1.00 -16.19 -6.90
CA GLU A 212 0.63 -17.49 -7.47
C GLU A 212 0.54 -17.42 -9.00
N ASP A 213 -0.09 -16.38 -9.55
CA ASP A 213 -0.15 -16.13 -11.00
C ASP A 213 1.25 -15.96 -11.59
N TRP A 214 2.13 -15.20 -10.92
CA TRP A 214 3.52 -15.06 -11.33
C TRP A 214 4.28 -16.40 -11.32
N GLU A 215 4.06 -17.23 -10.29
CA GLU A 215 4.71 -18.54 -10.16
C GLU A 215 4.19 -19.52 -11.24
N GLU A 216 2.92 -19.40 -11.65
CA GLU A 216 2.33 -20.14 -12.77
C GLU A 216 2.97 -19.70 -14.10
N ASN A 217 3.02 -18.39 -14.38
CA ASN A 217 3.62 -17.82 -15.60
C ASN A 217 5.12 -18.16 -15.73
N GLY A 218 5.81 -18.33 -14.61
CA GLY A 218 7.22 -18.73 -14.58
C GLY A 218 7.48 -20.22 -14.72
N THR A 219 6.43 -21.07 -14.76
CA THR A 219 6.59 -22.53 -14.71
C THR A 219 7.36 -23.09 -15.90
N ASP A 220 7.07 -22.63 -17.12
CA ASP A 220 7.77 -23.10 -18.32
C ASP A 220 9.28 -22.77 -18.25
N ALA A 221 9.61 -21.54 -17.84
CA ALA A 221 11.01 -21.14 -17.67
C ALA A 221 11.70 -21.94 -16.54
N PHE A 222 11.00 -22.26 -15.46
CA PHE A 222 11.52 -23.13 -14.40
C PHE A 222 11.81 -24.56 -14.92
N GLU A 223 10.87 -25.12 -15.68
CA GLU A 223 11.00 -26.45 -16.28
C GLU A 223 12.15 -26.49 -17.30
N ASP A 224 12.32 -25.45 -18.12
CA ASP A 224 13.43 -25.36 -19.07
C ASP A 224 14.81 -25.32 -18.37
N ILE A 225 14.94 -24.65 -17.23
CA ILE A 225 16.19 -24.71 -16.42
C ILE A 225 16.42 -26.13 -15.92
N ARG A 226 15.36 -26.79 -15.43
CA ARG A 226 15.44 -28.14 -14.85
C ARG A 226 15.83 -29.19 -15.90
N GLU A 227 15.38 -29.00 -17.14
CA GLU A 227 15.73 -29.84 -18.28
C GLU A 227 17.09 -29.47 -18.91
N GLY A 228 17.68 -28.33 -18.52
CA GLY A 228 18.93 -27.82 -19.06
C GLY A 228 18.79 -27.23 -20.47
N SER A 229 17.57 -26.91 -20.90
CA SER A 229 17.29 -26.24 -22.19
C SER A 229 17.44 -24.72 -22.11
N GLN A 230 17.54 -24.16 -20.91
CA GLN A 230 17.71 -22.73 -20.64
C GLN A 230 19.07 -22.45 -20.00
N GLU A 231 19.87 -21.57 -20.62
CA GLU A 231 21.24 -21.26 -20.16
C GLU A 231 21.37 -19.87 -19.53
N PHE A 232 20.32 -19.05 -19.52
CA PHE A 232 20.43 -17.68 -19.00
C PHE A 232 20.41 -17.66 -17.47
N PHE A 233 19.57 -18.46 -16.83
CA PHE A 233 19.61 -18.66 -15.39
C PHE A 233 20.63 -19.74 -15.03
N ARG A 234 21.17 -19.65 -13.80
CA ARG A 234 22.02 -20.71 -13.26
C ARG A 234 21.18 -21.97 -13.06
N GLU A 235 21.76 -23.14 -13.33
CA GLU A 235 21.11 -24.46 -13.11
C GLU A 235 20.50 -24.60 -11.71
N TYR A 236 21.12 -23.96 -10.71
CA TYR A 236 20.63 -23.93 -9.33
C TYR A 236 19.18 -23.43 -9.21
N GLY A 237 18.73 -22.52 -10.07
CA GLY A 237 17.35 -22.03 -10.11
C GLY A 237 16.32 -23.13 -10.44
N GLY A 238 16.74 -24.22 -11.09
CA GLY A 238 15.88 -25.38 -11.39
C GLY A 238 15.70 -26.36 -10.23
N THR A 239 16.34 -26.11 -9.07
CA THR A 239 16.29 -27.03 -7.91
C THR A 239 14.89 -27.14 -7.33
N ASN A 240 14.22 -26.00 -7.12
CA ASN A 240 12.84 -25.90 -6.68
C ASN A 240 12.33 -24.48 -6.92
N LYS A 241 11.01 -24.26 -6.78
CA LYS A 241 10.39 -22.95 -7.03
C LYS A 241 10.87 -21.81 -6.11
N ALA A 242 11.37 -22.12 -4.91
CA ALA A 242 11.97 -21.11 -4.03
C ALA A 242 13.27 -20.57 -4.65
N GLU A 243 14.15 -21.49 -5.07
CA GLU A 243 15.41 -21.13 -5.72
C GLU A 243 15.18 -20.43 -7.05
N PHE A 244 14.17 -20.85 -7.80
CA PHE A 244 13.76 -20.18 -9.02
C PHE A 244 13.44 -18.70 -8.76
N PHE A 245 12.55 -18.40 -7.81
CA PHE A 245 12.20 -17.01 -7.47
C PHE A 245 13.43 -16.19 -7.06
N SER A 246 14.26 -16.72 -6.16
CA SER A 246 15.45 -16.02 -5.70
C SER A 246 16.46 -15.76 -6.82
N VAL A 247 16.66 -16.72 -7.73
CA VAL A 247 17.50 -16.55 -8.92
C VAL A 247 16.91 -15.54 -9.91
N CYS A 248 15.59 -15.52 -10.09
CA CYS A 248 14.92 -14.47 -10.87
C CYS A 248 15.18 -13.09 -10.27
N ILE A 249 15.05 -12.93 -8.95
CA ILE A 249 15.32 -11.66 -8.25
C ILE A 249 16.77 -11.21 -8.40
N GLU A 250 17.74 -12.12 -8.30
CA GLU A 250 19.15 -11.79 -8.55
C GLU A 250 19.34 -11.22 -9.96
N ASN A 251 18.87 -11.93 -10.98
CA ASN A 251 19.03 -11.50 -12.37
C ASN A 251 18.24 -10.23 -12.70
N PHE A 252 17.10 -10.04 -12.04
CA PHE A 252 16.25 -8.86 -12.16
C PHE A 252 17.01 -7.59 -11.77
N PHE A 253 17.80 -7.62 -10.71
CA PHE A 253 18.54 -6.43 -10.28
C PHE A 253 19.96 -6.35 -10.88
N GLU A 254 20.63 -7.47 -11.09
CA GLU A 254 22.04 -7.49 -11.54
C GLU A 254 22.17 -7.36 -13.07
N VAL A 255 21.34 -8.08 -13.84
CA VAL A 255 21.42 -8.12 -15.31
C VAL A 255 20.05 -7.94 -16.00
N PRO A 256 19.28 -6.89 -15.66
CA PRO A 256 17.90 -6.73 -16.11
C PRO A 256 17.71 -6.74 -17.63
N GLN A 257 18.64 -6.10 -18.36
CA GLN A 257 18.55 -6.03 -19.82
C GLN A 257 18.65 -7.44 -20.44
N LYS A 258 19.60 -8.25 -19.97
CA LYS A 258 19.74 -9.62 -20.48
C LYS A 258 18.57 -10.50 -20.05
N PHE A 259 17.96 -10.24 -18.90
CA PHE A 259 16.78 -10.95 -18.44
C PHE A 259 15.58 -10.66 -19.35
N GLU A 260 15.27 -9.39 -19.58
CA GLU A 260 14.20 -8.95 -20.48
C GLU A 260 14.38 -9.54 -21.88
N GLU A 261 15.58 -9.43 -22.47
CA GLU A 261 15.88 -9.97 -23.82
C GLU A 261 15.71 -11.50 -23.93
N LYS A 262 15.93 -12.25 -22.84
CA LYS A 262 15.96 -13.72 -22.86
C LYS A 262 14.65 -14.36 -22.42
N LEU A 263 13.98 -13.77 -21.45
CA LEU A 263 12.75 -14.27 -20.84
C LEU A 263 11.81 -13.09 -20.55
N PRO A 264 11.30 -12.41 -21.59
CA PRO A 264 10.49 -11.20 -21.44
C PRO A 264 9.23 -11.45 -20.62
N ASP A 265 8.59 -12.61 -20.81
CA ASP A 265 7.42 -13.04 -20.03
C ASP A 265 7.71 -12.99 -18.52
N VAL A 266 8.73 -13.72 -18.07
CA VAL A 266 9.08 -13.78 -16.63
C VAL A 266 9.55 -12.41 -16.12
N TYR A 267 10.33 -11.68 -16.91
CA TYR A 267 10.83 -10.36 -16.54
C TYR A 267 9.70 -9.36 -16.28
N TRP A 268 8.78 -9.21 -17.23
CA TRP A 268 7.71 -8.21 -17.12
C TRP A 268 6.68 -8.56 -16.05
N HIS A 269 6.35 -9.84 -15.91
CA HIS A 269 5.52 -10.30 -14.79
C HIS A 269 6.19 -10.04 -13.44
N LEU A 270 7.52 -10.17 -13.36
CA LEU A 270 8.29 -9.81 -12.17
C LEU A 270 8.32 -8.29 -11.93
N CYS A 271 8.42 -7.47 -12.98
CA CYS A 271 8.29 -6.01 -12.87
C CYS A 271 6.95 -5.62 -12.24
N TYR A 272 5.86 -6.24 -12.71
CA TYR A 272 4.53 -6.04 -12.16
C TYR A 272 4.48 -6.46 -10.68
N LEU A 273 4.92 -7.68 -10.36
CA LEU A 273 4.93 -8.23 -9.01
C LEU A 273 5.70 -7.33 -8.03
N MET A 274 6.92 -6.92 -8.41
CA MET A 274 7.83 -6.14 -7.57
C MET A 274 7.52 -4.64 -7.55
N LYS A 275 6.61 -4.18 -8.43
CA LYS A 275 6.33 -2.76 -8.69
C LYS A 275 7.58 -1.96 -9.08
N GLN A 276 8.53 -2.62 -9.73
CA GLN A 276 9.81 -2.03 -10.10
C GLN A 276 10.16 -2.39 -11.54
N ASN A 277 10.77 -1.47 -12.27
CA ASN A 277 11.41 -1.72 -13.55
C ASN A 277 12.90 -1.32 -13.43
N PRO A 278 13.82 -2.29 -13.23
CA PRO A 278 15.26 -2.01 -13.11
C PRO A 278 15.88 -1.32 -14.33
N LEU A 279 15.23 -1.39 -15.50
CA LEU A 279 15.62 -0.64 -16.70
C LEU A 279 15.18 0.83 -16.66
N ASN A 280 14.16 1.19 -15.86
CA ASN A 280 13.63 2.54 -15.71
C ASN A 280 14.33 3.33 -14.59
N TYR A 281 15.67 3.38 -14.60
CA TYR A 281 16.43 4.08 -13.56
C TYR A 281 16.21 5.61 -13.56
N THR A 282 15.70 6.18 -14.65
CA THR A 282 15.38 7.61 -14.76
C THR A 282 14.21 8.04 -13.87
N GLU A 283 13.28 7.11 -13.60
CA GLU A 283 12.11 7.32 -12.74
C GLU A 283 12.23 6.49 -11.44
N ASP A 284 13.45 6.39 -10.90
CA ASP A 284 13.74 5.66 -9.66
C ASP A 284 13.25 4.20 -9.69
N PHE A 285 13.39 3.55 -10.83
CA PHE A 285 12.97 2.16 -11.08
C PHE A 285 11.48 1.90 -10.88
N ASN A 286 10.63 2.94 -10.94
CA ASN A 286 9.19 2.75 -10.82
C ASN A 286 8.64 1.95 -12.01
N PHE A 287 7.73 1.02 -11.75
CA PHE A 287 6.94 0.35 -12.79
C PHE A 287 5.58 1.04 -12.95
N ASP A 288 5.35 1.65 -14.11
CA ASP A 288 4.16 2.45 -14.39
C ASP A 288 3.29 1.90 -15.53
N ARG A 289 2.20 2.62 -15.84
CA ARG A 289 1.23 2.19 -16.86
C ARG A 289 1.87 2.07 -18.24
N GLN A 290 2.84 2.91 -18.58
CA GLN A 290 3.52 2.85 -19.87
C GLN A 290 4.37 1.58 -19.94
N ASP A 291 5.09 1.26 -18.86
CA ASP A 291 5.82 -0.02 -18.76
C ASP A 291 4.88 -1.21 -18.96
N ALA A 292 3.71 -1.21 -18.32
CA ALA A 292 2.74 -2.29 -18.48
C ALA A 292 2.12 -2.38 -19.89
N GLN A 293 2.00 -1.25 -20.60
CA GLN A 293 1.53 -1.24 -21.98
C GLN A 293 2.57 -1.83 -22.93
N LEU A 294 3.84 -1.43 -22.77
CA LEU A 294 4.97 -1.99 -23.52
C LEU A 294 5.12 -3.49 -23.26
N ALA A 295 5.10 -3.89 -21.98
CA ALA A 295 5.16 -5.29 -21.58
C ALA A 295 4.06 -6.12 -22.26
N ASN A 296 2.82 -5.62 -22.30
CA ASN A 296 1.68 -6.31 -22.92
C ASN A 296 1.78 -6.49 -24.45
N GLU A 297 2.75 -5.83 -25.11
CA GLU A 297 3.08 -6.07 -26.52
C GLU A 297 4.10 -7.22 -26.68
N GLU A 298 4.87 -7.52 -25.63
CA GLU A 298 5.98 -8.49 -25.64
C GLU A 298 5.64 -9.82 -24.96
N VAL A 299 4.73 -9.80 -23.97
CA VAL A 299 4.36 -11.01 -23.20
C VAL A 299 3.24 -11.82 -23.85
N GLN A 300 3.30 -13.13 -23.66
CA GLN A 300 2.27 -14.08 -24.08
C GLN A 300 1.00 -13.93 -23.23
N GLU A 301 1.18 -13.89 -21.92
CA GLU A 301 0.10 -13.71 -20.95
C GLU A 301 0.08 -12.27 -20.45
N LYS A 302 -1.04 -11.58 -20.68
CA LYS A 302 -1.14 -10.14 -20.43
C LYS A 302 -1.06 -9.82 -18.94
N ILE A 303 -0.25 -8.83 -18.62
CA ILE A 303 -0.20 -8.20 -17.31
C ILE A 303 -1.52 -7.46 -17.06
N PRO A 304 -2.12 -7.61 -15.87
CA PRO A 304 -3.38 -6.94 -15.54
C PRO A 304 -3.27 -5.40 -15.65
N GLU A 305 -4.18 -4.77 -16.41
CA GLU A 305 -4.17 -3.31 -16.65
C GLU A 305 -4.52 -2.47 -15.42
N TYR A 306 -5.06 -3.09 -14.38
CA TYR A 306 -5.84 -2.40 -13.35
C TYR A 306 -5.02 -1.86 -12.18
N ASP A 307 -3.95 -2.57 -11.79
CA ASP A 307 -3.16 -2.20 -10.60
C ASP A 307 -2.07 -1.17 -10.88
N VAL A 308 -1.88 -0.78 -12.14
CA VAL A 308 -0.82 0.15 -12.56
C VAL A 308 -1.26 1.63 -12.45
N LEU A 309 -2.36 1.89 -11.73
CA LEU A 309 -2.82 3.25 -11.46
C LEU A 309 -1.86 3.95 -10.50
N ASN A 310 -1.31 5.05 -11.01
CA ASN A 310 -0.44 6.01 -10.32
C ASN A 310 -0.88 6.26 -8.87
N SER A 311 0.02 6.01 -7.90
CA SER A 311 -0.18 6.40 -6.49
C SER A 311 -0.26 7.92 -6.32
N LYS A 312 0.13 8.70 -7.34
CA LYS A 312 -0.06 10.15 -7.44
C LYS A 312 -1.44 10.48 -7.98
N PHE A 313 -2.48 10.28 -7.19
CA PHE A 313 -3.77 10.91 -7.46
C PHE A 313 -3.67 12.39 -7.07
N GLU A 314 -3.56 13.30 -8.05
CA GLU A 314 -3.61 14.73 -7.76
C GLU A 314 -4.98 15.08 -7.17
N TYR A 315 -4.98 15.50 -5.90
CA TYR A 315 -6.16 16.09 -5.26
C TYR A 315 -6.53 17.39 -5.99
N ASN A 316 -7.39 17.28 -7.01
CA ASN A 316 -7.87 18.46 -7.70
C ASN A 316 -8.84 19.22 -6.76
N LEU A 317 -8.56 20.50 -6.51
CA LEU A 317 -9.42 21.43 -5.76
C LEU A 317 -10.89 21.35 -6.22
N TRP A 318 -11.16 21.10 -7.49
CA TRP A 318 -12.51 20.90 -8.02
C TRP A 318 -13.23 19.66 -7.47
N GLN A 319 -12.52 18.58 -7.18
CA GLN A 319 -13.08 17.37 -6.58
C GLN A 319 -13.36 17.57 -5.08
N PHE A 320 -12.45 18.26 -4.39
CA PHE A 320 -12.68 18.72 -3.01
C PHE A 320 -13.91 19.63 -2.95
N PHE A 321 -13.95 20.72 -3.72
CA PHE A 321 -15.07 21.67 -3.73
C PHE A 321 -16.36 21.09 -4.30
N GLY A 322 -16.31 20.18 -5.27
CA GLY A 322 -17.48 19.47 -5.80
C GLY A 322 -18.19 18.65 -4.73
N SER A 323 -17.43 18.06 -3.80
CA SER A 323 -18.01 17.34 -2.65
C SER A 323 -18.65 18.29 -1.61
N PHE A 324 -18.15 19.51 -1.46
CA PHE A 324 -18.77 20.54 -0.61
C PHE A 324 -19.97 21.21 -1.28
N TRP A 325 -20.01 21.32 -2.61
CA TRP A 325 -21.09 21.94 -3.35
C TRP A 325 -22.44 21.24 -3.11
N PHE A 326 -22.47 19.90 -3.12
CA PHE A 326 -23.68 19.14 -2.83
C PHE A 326 -24.14 19.28 -1.37
N ILE A 327 -23.20 19.34 -0.43
CA ILE A 327 -23.49 19.59 0.98
C ILE A 327 -24.06 21.01 1.15
N TRP A 328 -23.50 22.01 0.47
CA TRP A 328 -24.00 23.39 0.47
C TRP A 328 -25.40 23.51 -0.14
N LEU A 329 -25.66 22.85 -1.27
CA LEU A 329 -26.98 22.80 -1.90
C LEU A 329 -28.01 22.16 -0.96
N MET A 330 -27.62 21.09 -0.26
CA MET A 330 -28.45 20.41 0.74
C MET A 330 -28.76 21.32 1.93
N LEU A 331 -27.78 22.06 2.45
CA LEU A 331 -27.96 23.01 3.54
C LEU A 331 -28.90 24.17 3.15
N ILE A 332 -28.82 24.67 1.92
CA ILE A 332 -29.73 25.69 1.40
C ILE A 332 -31.17 25.17 1.37
N LEU A 333 -31.37 23.94 0.90
CA LEU A 333 -32.71 23.33 0.85
C LEU A 333 -33.28 23.04 2.24
N ILE A 334 -32.44 22.60 3.19
CA ILE A 334 -32.84 22.40 4.60
C ILE A 334 -33.16 23.74 5.28
N PHE A 335 -32.39 24.79 5.01
CA PHE A 335 -32.62 26.11 5.59
C PHE A 335 -33.91 26.76 5.05
N GLN A 336 -34.19 26.61 3.75
CA GLN A 336 -35.45 27.06 3.14
C GLN A 336 -36.67 26.32 3.72
N ASN A 337 -36.51 25.02 3.99
CA ASN A 337 -37.50 24.14 4.58
C ASN A 337 -37.84 24.52 6.04
N PHE A 338 -36.84 24.97 6.81
CA PHE A 338 -37.01 25.46 8.17
C PHE A 338 -37.75 26.81 8.25
N ILE A 339 -37.72 27.60 7.17
CA ILE A 339 -38.38 28.91 7.09
C ILE A 339 -39.85 28.77 6.64
N SER A 340 -40.21 27.73 5.89
CA SER A 340 -41.60 27.48 5.49
C SER A 340 -42.38 26.74 6.57
N SER A 341 -43.31 27.45 7.23
CA SER A 341 -43.97 26.97 8.44
C SER A 341 -45.22 26.10 8.24
N ASP A 342 -45.42 25.40 7.12
CA ASP A 342 -46.62 24.56 6.95
C ASP A 342 -46.38 23.34 6.06
N GLY A 343 -46.69 22.16 6.60
CA GLY A 343 -46.96 20.87 5.92
C GLY A 343 -45.93 20.42 4.88
N THR A 344 -45.08 19.44 5.22
CA THR A 344 -43.98 18.91 4.39
C THR A 344 -44.28 18.89 2.89
N PRO A 345 -43.76 19.85 2.11
CA PRO A 345 -44.02 19.92 0.68
C PRO A 345 -43.13 18.93 -0.08
N VAL A 346 -43.48 18.71 -1.35
CA VAL A 346 -42.78 17.80 -2.30
C VAL A 346 -41.25 17.99 -2.30
N TRP A 347 -40.76 19.21 -2.06
CA TRP A 347 -39.33 19.51 -1.99
C TRP A 347 -38.59 18.83 -0.81
N ALA A 348 -39.27 18.45 0.28
CA ALA A 348 -38.65 17.74 1.40
C ALA A 348 -38.27 16.30 0.98
N ARG A 349 -39.13 15.66 0.19
CA ARG A 349 -38.86 14.34 -0.41
C ARG A 349 -37.76 14.44 -1.47
N MET A 350 -37.70 15.55 -2.22
CA MET A 350 -36.61 15.79 -3.17
C MET A 350 -35.26 15.99 -2.47
N SER A 351 -35.23 16.65 -1.30
CA SER A 351 -33.99 16.77 -0.51
C SER A 351 -33.48 15.41 -0.02
N LEU A 352 -34.38 14.51 0.41
CA LEU A 352 -34.03 13.14 0.76
C LEU A 352 -33.53 12.35 -0.45
N ILE A 353 -34.17 12.50 -1.63
CA ILE A 353 -33.73 11.87 -2.87
C ILE A 353 -32.35 12.39 -3.29
N CYS A 354 -32.07 13.69 -3.17
CA CYS A 354 -30.75 14.26 -3.43
C CYS A 354 -29.68 13.75 -2.44
N VAL A 355 -30.05 13.54 -1.17
CA VAL A 355 -29.16 12.90 -0.16
C VAL A 355 -28.87 11.46 -0.52
N VAL A 356 -29.89 10.69 -0.90
CA VAL A 356 -29.73 9.29 -1.32
C VAL A 356 -28.92 9.21 -2.61
N ILE A 357 -29.17 10.07 -3.60
CA ILE A 357 -28.37 10.13 -4.83
C ILE A 357 -26.94 10.56 -4.52
N GLY A 358 -26.72 11.56 -3.66
CA GLY A 358 -25.38 11.99 -3.24
C GLY A 358 -24.63 10.90 -2.47
N LEU A 359 -25.32 10.15 -1.61
CA LEU A 359 -24.77 8.98 -0.92
C LEU A 359 -24.51 7.84 -1.89
N VAL A 360 -25.40 7.56 -2.85
CA VAL A 360 -25.22 6.52 -3.86
C VAL A 360 -24.06 6.89 -4.77
N VAL A 361 -23.98 8.11 -5.30
CA VAL A 361 -22.84 8.57 -6.11
C VAL A 361 -21.55 8.54 -5.30
N ARG A 362 -21.58 8.88 -4.01
CA ARG A 362 -20.41 8.81 -3.13
C ARG A 362 -20.01 7.37 -2.80
N ILE A 363 -20.98 6.49 -2.56
CA ILE A 363 -20.78 5.06 -2.34
C ILE A 363 -20.28 4.43 -3.63
N GLN A 364 -20.76 4.86 -4.79
CA GLN A 364 -20.39 4.32 -6.10
C GLN A 364 -19.04 4.87 -6.56
N TYR A 365 -18.70 6.12 -6.20
CA TYR A 365 -17.35 6.67 -6.32
C TYR A 365 -16.37 5.99 -5.36
N TYR A 366 -16.78 5.72 -4.11
CA TYR A 366 -15.98 4.98 -3.12
C TYR A 366 -15.88 3.50 -3.46
N GLN A 367 -16.92 2.91 -4.06
CA GLN A 367 -16.96 1.57 -4.62
C GLN A 367 -16.18 1.52 -5.91
N ASN A 368 -16.06 2.57 -6.71
CA ASN A 368 -15.12 2.58 -7.83
C ASN A 368 -13.69 2.73 -7.30
N PHE A 369 -13.46 3.57 -6.29
CA PHE A 369 -12.16 3.71 -5.60
C PHE A 369 -11.72 2.42 -4.87
N ARG A 370 -12.65 1.62 -4.35
CA ARG A 370 -12.38 0.29 -3.73
C ARG A 370 -12.57 -0.91 -4.65
N ALA A 371 -13.43 -0.84 -5.65
CA ALA A 371 -13.48 -1.84 -6.72
C ALA A 371 -12.17 -1.78 -7.49
N ILE A 372 -11.43 -0.67 -7.41
CA ILE A 372 -10.01 -0.51 -7.78
C ILE A 372 -9.04 -1.41 -7.00
N GLN A 373 -9.44 -1.98 -5.86
CA GLN A 373 -8.62 -2.91 -5.09
C GLN A 373 -9.24 -4.31 -4.87
N ASP A 374 -10.56 -4.46 -4.67
CA ASP A 374 -11.08 -5.68 -4.04
C ASP A 374 -12.35 -6.25 -4.69
N ARG A 375 -12.25 -7.01 -5.79
CA ARG A 375 -13.41 -7.74 -6.35
C ARG A 375 -13.80 -8.98 -5.53
N GLU A 376 -12.86 -9.68 -4.90
CA GLU A 376 -13.16 -10.96 -4.21
C GLU A 376 -13.70 -10.79 -2.79
N TYR A 377 -13.24 -9.78 -2.04
CA TYR A 377 -13.72 -9.50 -0.68
C TYR A 377 -15.20 -9.11 -0.64
N LEU A 378 -15.67 -8.41 -1.68
CA LEU A 378 -17.08 -8.00 -1.80
C LEU A 378 -18.02 -9.18 -1.98
N TYR A 379 -17.58 -10.28 -2.61
CA TYR A 379 -18.40 -11.48 -2.82
C TYR A 379 -18.68 -12.21 -1.49
N HIS A 380 -17.68 -12.32 -0.61
CA HIS A 380 -17.81 -12.93 0.70
C HIS A 380 -18.52 -12.04 1.74
N LEU A 381 -18.40 -10.71 1.63
CA LEU A 381 -19.15 -9.76 2.45
C LEU A 381 -20.64 -9.71 2.06
N PHE A 382 -20.96 -9.87 0.77
CA PHE A 382 -22.34 -9.89 0.26
C PHE A 382 -23.18 -11.00 0.89
N LEU A 383 -22.61 -12.19 1.07
CA LEU A 383 -23.29 -13.33 1.69
C LEU A 383 -23.56 -13.15 3.20
N ARG A 384 -22.86 -12.21 3.87
CA ARG A 384 -23.01 -11.94 5.31
C ARG A 384 -23.88 -10.73 5.65
N VAL A 385 -24.07 -9.79 4.71
CA VAL A 385 -24.80 -8.52 4.96
C VAL A 385 -26.28 -8.58 4.56
N ILE A 386 -26.66 -9.46 3.62
CA ILE A 386 -28.07 -9.65 3.22
C ILE A 386 -29.02 -10.03 4.39
N PRO A 387 -28.61 -10.80 5.42
CA PRO A 387 -29.51 -11.07 6.56
C PRO A 387 -29.79 -9.83 7.42
N VAL A 388 -28.89 -8.84 7.46
CA VAL A 388 -29.00 -7.66 8.33
C VAL A 388 -29.89 -6.58 7.72
N SER A 389 -29.82 -6.38 6.40
CA SER A 389 -30.69 -5.42 5.69
C SER A 389 -32.14 -5.87 5.63
N ILE A 390 -32.40 -7.18 5.52
CA ILE A 390 -33.76 -7.75 5.62
C ILE A 390 -34.29 -7.64 7.05
N GLY A 391 -33.44 -7.85 8.06
CA GLY A 391 -33.79 -7.68 9.47
C GLY A 391 -34.19 -6.25 9.85
N ILE A 392 -33.48 -5.24 9.33
CA ILE A 392 -33.79 -3.82 9.60
C ILE A 392 -35.07 -3.39 8.88
N SER A 393 -35.33 -3.88 7.67
CA SER A 393 -36.56 -3.58 6.93
C SER A 393 -37.80 -4.21 7.59
N LEU A 394 -37.67 -5.42 8.15
CA LEU A 394 -38.75 -6.07 8.92
C LEU A 394 -38.96 -5.40 10.29
N PHE A 395 -37.89 -4.95 10.96
CA PHE A 395 -37.99 -4.21 12.22
C PHE A 395 -38.72 -2.87 12.05
N TYR A 396 -38.49 -2.17 10.93
CA TYR A 396 -39.20 -0.94 10.61
C TYR A 396 -40.68 -1.16 10.28
N GLN A 397 -41.03 -2.25 9.59
CA GLN A 397 -42.43 -2.57 9.29
C GLN A 397 -43.23 -2.99 10.52
N VAL A 398 -42.62 -3.66 11.51
CA VAL A 398 -43.34 -4.13 12.71
C VAL A 398 -43.52 -3.05 13.77
N PHE A 399 -42.64 -2.05 13.84
CA PHE A 399 -42.69 -1.01 14.88
C PHE A 399 -43.36 0.30 14.45
N PHE A 400 -43.54 0.54 13.14
CA PHE A 400 -44.08 1.80 12.62
C PHE A 400 -45.31 1.64 11.71
N SER A 401 -45.91 0.44 11.66
CA SER A 401 -47.31 0.24 11.24
C SER A 401 -48.19 0.02 12.46
#